data_AF-A0A3D5M951-F1
#
_entry.id   AF-A0A3D5M951-F1
#
_cell.length_a   1.000
_cell.length_b   1.000
_cell.length_c   1.000
_cell.angle_alpha   90.00
_cell.angle_beta   90.00
_cell.angle_gamma   90.00
#
_symmetry.space_group_name_H-M   'P 1'
#
loop_
_entity.id
_entity.type
_entity.pdbx_description
1 polymer ?
#
loop_
_entity_poly.entity_id
_entity_poly.type
_entity_poly.pdbx_seq_one_letter_code
_entity_poly.pdbx_strand_id
1 'polypeptide(L)'
;ASDCDQDGSLDSCEINTGNVLDCDSDGVPDPCAISSGVVSDCDFNTIPDECSITADPTLDCDLDGGLDVCQLNNGTAEDCNLNGVLDSCDITGGLDQDQNGVPDDCQNADFIRGDCSANMSFNIADAILSLNYLFGQTTVECLDACDVNDDEVLNIADAVFTLAALFSGGPMPTAPFPNCGEDLVGSGLGCDVFNLGCP
;
A
#
# COMPACT_ATOMS: atom_id res chain seq x y z
N ALA A 1 -22.36 27.22 36.08
CA ALA A 1 -21.38 27.45 35.01
C ALA A 1 -20.41 26.29 35.08
N SER A 2 -20.07 25.74 33.92
CA SER A 2 -19.14 24.63 33.82
C SER A 2 -17.70 25.17 33.87
N ASP A 3 -16.84 24.39 34.51
CA ASP A 3 -15.39 24.59 34.73
C ASP A 3 -14.85 23.16 34.79
N CYS A 4 -14.55 22.60 33.62
CA CYS A 4 -14.29 21.18 33.47
C CYS A 4 -12.88 20.78 33.92
N ASP A 5 -11.89 21.65 33.78
CA ASP A 5 -10.51 21.43 34.20
C ASP A 5 -10.21 21.90 35.63
N GLN A 6 -11.16 22.59 36.27
CA GLN A 6 -11.13 23.07 37.65
C GLN A 6 -10.02 24.08 37.92
N ASP A 7 -9.66 24.89 36.91
CA ASP A 7 -8.65 25.94 37.05
C ASP A 7 -9.20 27.24 37.68
N GLY A 8 -10.53 27.34 37.79
CA GLY A 8 -11.25 28.49 38.35
C GLY A 8 -11.70 29.55 37.33
N SER A 9 -11.37 29.36 36.06
CA SER A 9 -11.98 30.00 34.90
C SER A 9 -13.23 29.21 34.50
N LEU A 10 -14.22 29.88 33.92
CA LEU A 10 -15.37 29.16 33.38
C LEU A 10 -15.08 28.78 31.93
N ASP A 11 -15.47 27.59 31.50
CA ASP A 11 -15.33 27.09 30.12
C ASP A 11 -15.71 28.16 29.09
N SER A 12 -16.89 28.76 29.27
CA SER A 12 -17.42 29.82 28.41
C SER A 12 -16.52 31.07 28.34
N CYS A 13 -15.78 31.40 29.40
CA CYS A 13 -14.83 32.51 29.39
C CYS A 13 -13.59 32.12 28.59
N GLU A 14 -13.09 30.91 28.78
CA GLU A 14 -11.88 30.41 28.14
C GLU A 14 -12.04 30.31 26.62
N ILE A 15 -13.18 29.76 26.18
CA ILE A 15 -13.59 29.70 24.77
C ILE A 15 -13.68 31.12 24.18
N ASN A 16 -14.36 32.05 24.88
CA ASN A 16 -14.50 33.44 24.41
C ASN A 16 -13.16 34.19 24.34
N THR A 17 -12.20 33.84 25.20
CA THR A 17 -10.84 34.41 25.17
C THR A 17 -9.92 33.71 24.18
N GLY A 18 -10.33 32.57 23.61
CA GLY A 18 -9.53 31.75 22.69
C GLY A 18 -8.39 30.99 23.39
N ASN A 19 -8.52 30.73 24.69
CA ASN A 19 -7.52 29.96 25.45
C ASN A 19 -7.66 28.45 25.22
N VAL A 20 -8.88 28.01 24.91
CA VAL A 20 -9.24 26.62 24.58
C VAL A 20 -10.03 26.62 23.27
N LEU A 21 -9.98 25.50 22.56
CA LEU A 21 -10.73 25.28 21.32
C LEU A 21 -12.10 24.66 21.65
N ASP A 22 -13.10 25.00 20.85
CA ASP A 22 -14.48 24.49 20.88
C ASP A 22 -14.95 24.45 19.42
N CYS A 23 -14.63 23.34 18.74
CA CYS A 23 -14.71 23.29 17.29
C CYS A 23 -16.16 23.14 16.78
N ASP A 24 -17.02 22.45 17.55
CA ASP A 24 -18.42 22.20 17.23
C ASP A 24 -19.35 23.29 17.79
N SER A 25 -18.80 24.20 18.61
CA SER A 25 -19.48 25.36 19.20
C SER A 25 -20.63 24.96 20.13
N ASP A 26 -20.52 23.82 20.81
CA ASP A 26 -21.52 23.34 21.77
C ASP A 26 -21.38 24.00 23.16
N GLY A 27 -20.27 24.71 23.39
CA GLY A 27 -19.94 25.41 24.63
C GLY A 27 -19.17 24.58 25.65
N VAL A 28 -18.73 23.37 25.29
CA VAL A 28 -17.79 22.52 26.04
C VAL A 28 -16.43 22.59 25.34
N PRO A 29 -15.32 22.88 26.07
CA PRO A 29 -13.99 22.87 25.46
C PRO A 29 -13.63 21.48 24.92
N ASP A 30 -12.98 21.44 23.77
CA ASP A 30 -12.51 20.23 23.09
C ASP A 30 -11.78 19.25 24.05
N PRO A 31 -10.79 19.66 24.88
CA PRO A 31 -10.13 18.78 25.85
C PRO A 31 -11.09 18.17 26.88
N CYS A 32 -12.18 18.86 27.21
CA CYS A 32 -13.19 18.40 28.16
C CYS A 32 -14.20 17.44 27.52
N ALA A 33 -14.54 17.66 26.24
CA ALA A 33 -15.29 16.68 25.45
C ALA A 33 -14.51 15.36 25.35
N ILE A 34 -13.20 15.43 25.09
CA ILE A 34 -12.32 14.26 25.04
C ILE A 34 -12.22 13.58 26.41
N SER A 35 -11.96 14.34 27.48
CA SER A 35 -11.84 13.78 28.85
C SER A 35 -13.12 13.10 29.35
N SER A 36 -14.29 13.60 28.90
CA SER A 36 -15.59 13.01 29.22
C SER A 36 -15.96 11.81 28.34
N GLY A 37 -15.15 11.50 27.31
CA GLY A 37 -15.36 10.38 26.39
C GLY A 37 -16.56 10.56 25.48
N VAL A 38 -16.97 11.82 25.23
CA VAL A 38 -18.09 12.16 24.34
C VAL A 38 -17.64 12.14 22.89
N VAL A 39 -16.38 12.50 22.65
CA VAL A 39 -15.72 12.52 21.33
C VAL A 39 -14.46 11.67 21.35
N SER A 40 -14.03 11.23 20.17
CA SER A 40 -12.79 10.45 19.98
C SER A 40 -11.60 11.38 19.74
N ASP A 41 -10.44 11.00 20.28
CA ASP A 41 -9.11 11.61 20.04
C ASP A 41 -8.11 10.45 19.98
N CYS A 42 -8.00 9.82 18.81
CA CYS A 42 -7.25 8.58 18.68
C CYS A 42 -5.74 8.80 18.57
N ASP A 43 -5.32 9.97 18.10
CA ASP A 43 -3.91 10.35 17.93
C ASP A 43 -3.36 11.12 19.16
N PHE A 44 -4.23 11.39 20.13
CA PHE A 44 -3.94 12.01 21.43
C PHE A 44 -3.36 13.42 21.31
N ASN A 45 -3.80 14.16 20.30
CA ASN A 45 -3.32 15.52 20.03
C ASN A 45 -4.16 16.60 20.74
N THR A 46 -5.16 16.21 21.54
CA THR A 46 -6.11 17.07 22.29
C THR A 46 -7.12 17.83 21.42
N ILE A 47 -7.24 17.48 20.15
CA ILE A 47 -8.23 17.96 19.20
C ILE A 47 -9.12 16.75 18.84
N PRO A 48 -10.45 16.84 18.95
CA PRO A 48 -11.33 15.75 18.57
C PRO A 48 -11.14 15.35 17.11
N ASP A 49 -11.25 14.06 16.82
CA ASP A 49 -11.05 13.49 15.47
C ASP A 49 -11.92 14.23 14.42
N GLU A 50 -13.18 14.53 14.75
CA GLU A 50 -14.10 15.26 13.86
C GLU A 50 -13.64 16.69 13.54
N CYS A 51 -12.96 17.35 14.49
CA CYS A 51 -12.38 18.67 14.28
C CYS A 51 -11.16 18.58 13.37
N SER A 52 -10.34 17.53 13.53
CA SER A 52 -9.17 17.25 12.70
C SER A 52 -9.59 17.01 11.24
N ILE A 53 -10.62 16.19 11.00
CA ILE A 53 -11.19 15.95 9.65
C ILE A 53 -11.79 17.24 9.07
N THR A 54 -12.48 18.04 9.88
CA THR A 54 -13.05 19.31 9.41
C THR A 54 -11.96 20.31 9.00
N ALA A 55 -10.84 20.34 9.73
CA ALA A 55 -9.71 21.20 9.44
C ALA A 55 -8.90 20.73 8.22
N ASP A 56 -8.75 19.41 8.08
CA ASP A 56 -8.07 18.76 6.95
C ASP A 56 -8.82 17.50 6.51
N PRO A 57 -9.70 17.61 5.48
CA PRO A 57 -10.43 16.46 4.94
C PRO A 57 -9.54 15.39 4.30
N THR A 58 -8.24 15.64 4.14
CA THR A 58 -7.31 14.62 3.61
C THR A 58 -6.92 13.57 4.65
N LEU A 59 -7.27 13.78 5.93
CA LEU A 59 -7.04 12.83 7.02
C LEU A 59 -8.14 11.75 7.16
N ASP A 60 -9.18 11.83 6.33
CA ASP A 60 -10.27 10.85 6.19
C ASP A 60 -10.49 10.65 4.70
N CYS A 61 -9.53 10.00 4.05
CA CYS A 61 -9.48 9.93 2.60
C CYS A 61 -10.53 8.97 2.01
N ASP A 62 -11.01 8.00 2.78
CA ASP A 62 -12.09 7.08 2.41
C ASP A 62 -13.50 7.58 2.78
N LEU A 63 -13.58 8.70 3.51
CA LEU A 63 -14.80 9.41 3.90
C LEU A 63 -15.72 8.56 4.80
N ASP A 64 -15.13 7.70 5.62
CA ASP A 64 -15.86 6.87 6.58
C ASP A 64 -16.14 7.57 7.92
N GLY A 65 -15.52 8.74 8.13
CA GLY A 65 -15.68 9.59 9.31
C GLY A 65 -14.72 9.26 10.46
N GLY A 66 -13.78 8.34 10.29
CA GLY A 66 -12.63 8.13 11.16
C GLY A 66 -11.36 8.73 10.55
N LEU A 67 -10.36 9.07 11.38
CA LEU A 67 -9.06 9.43 10.82
C LEU A 67 -8.33 8.19 10.31
N ASP A 68 -7.67 8.30 9.17
CA ASP A 68 -6.86 7.24 8.57
C ASP A 68 -5.81 6.73 9.56
N VAL A 69 -5.17 7.63 10.31
CA VAL A 69 -4.20 7.28 11.36
C VAL A 69 -4.81 6.42 12.48
N CYS A 70 -6.08 6.64 12.83
CA CYS A 70 -6.78 5.78 13.79
C CYS A 70 -6.97 4.39 13.23
N GLN A 71 -7.36 4.30 11.96
CA GLN A 71 -7.66 3.04 11.31
C GLN A 71 -6.40 2.18 11.19
N LEU A 72 -5.26 2.78 10.83
CA LEU A 72 -3.96 2.12 10.81
C LEU A 72 -3.52 1.65 12.21
N ASN A 73 -3.63 2.52 13.22
CA ASN A 73 -3.26 2.17 14.59
C ASN A 73 -4.13 1.05 15.18
N ASN A 74 -5.41 0.98 14.78
CA ASN A 74 -6.34 -0.04 15.22
C ASN A 74 -6.30 -1.31 14.35
N GLY A 75 -5.53 -1.31 13.25
CA GLY A 75 -5.48 -2.41 12.28
C GLY A 75 -6.82 -2.69 11.61
N THR A 76 -7.64 -1.65 11.42
CA THR A 76 -8.93 -1.73 10.72
C THR A 76 -8.83 -1.39 9.24
N ALA A 77 -7.68 -0.87 8.82
CA ALA A 77 -7.32 -0.61 7.42
C ALA A 77 -5.90 -1.14 7.13
N GLU A 78 -5.62 -1.35 5.86
CA GLU A 78 -4.33 -1.86 5.37
C GLU A 78 -3.45 -0.70 4.87
N ASP A 79 -2.15 -0.82 5.11
CA ASP A 79 -1.06 0.03 4.59
C ASP A 79 0.09 -0.91 4.28
N CYS A 80 0.08 -1.46 3.08
CA CYS A 80 0.99 -2.52 2.68
C CYS A 80 2.45 -2.02 2.56
N ASN A 81 2.63 -0.76 2.16
CA ASN A 81 3.89 -0.14 1.78
C ASN A 81 4.47 0.68 2.95
N LEU A 82 3.71 0.78 4.04
CA LEU A 82 4.05 1.45 5.29
C LEU A 82 4.36 2.93 5.09
N ASN A 83 3.69 3.56 4.12
CA ASN A 83 3.86 4.98 3.81
C ASN A 83 2.98 5.88 4.72
N GLY A 84 2.08 5.30 5.52
CA GLY A 84 1.16 5.99 6.41
C GLY A 84 -0.14 6.48 5.76
N VAL A 85 -0.41 6.07 4.52
CA VAL A 85 -1.65 6.28 3.76
C VAL A 85 -2.33 4.93 3.62
N LEU A 86 -3.67 4.90 3.66
CA LEU A 86 -4.41 3.66 3.46
C LEU A 86 -4.26 3.15 2.04
N ASP A 87 -4.26 1.83 1.86
CA ASP A 87 -4.30 1.21 0.54
C ASP A 87 -5.51 1.70 -0.29
N SER A 88 -6.68 1.89 0.35
CA SER A 88 -7.89 2.44 -0.30
C SER A 88 -7.69 3.86 -0.87
N CYS A 89 -6.81 4.62 -0.24
CA CYS A 89 -6.50 6.00 -0.60
C CYS A 89 -5.39 6.08 -1.62
N ASP A 90 -4.43 5.15 -1.57
CA ASP A 90 -3.45 4.93 -2.64
C ASP A 90 -4.15 4.54 -3.95
N ILE A 91 -5.12 3.62 -3.90
CA ILE A 91 -5.97 3.27 -5.05
C ILE A 91 -6.69 4.52 -5.59
N THR A 92 -7.33 5.30 -4.71
CA THR A 92 -8.04 6.53 -5.11
C THR A 92 -7.07 7.60 -5.65
N GLY A 93 -5.83 7.59 -5.18
CA GLY A 93 -4.72 8.41 -5.66
C GLY A 93 -4.17 8.00 -7.03
N GLY A 94 -4.65 6.89 -7.58
CA GLY A 94 -4.25 6.39 -8.90
C GLY A 94 -3.01 5.50 -8.87
N LEU A 95 -2.68 4.95 -7.71
CA LEU A 95 -1.62 3.94 -7.56
C LEU A 95 -2.11 2.52 -7.86
N ASP A 96 -3.33 2.35 -8.37
CA ASP A 96 -3.85 1.07 -8.88
C ASP A 96 -4.08 1.23 -10.40
N GLN A 97 -3.00 1.10 -11.18
CA GLN A 97 -3.06 1.33 -12.62
C GLN A 97 -3.78 0.19 -13.35
N ASP A 98 -3.65 -1.04 -12.84
CA ASP A 98 -4.27 -2.23 -13.42
C ASP A 98 -5.72 -2.44 -12.95
N GLN A 99 -6.19 -1.66 -11.98
CA GLN A 99 -7.55 -1.64 -11.42
C GLN A 99 -7.97 -2.96 -10.80
N ASN A 100 -7.04 -3.67 -10.17
CA ASN A 100 -7.34 -4.94 -9.52
C ASN A 100 -7.82 -4.78 -8.06
N GLY A 101 -7.79 -3.56 -7.52
CA GLY A 101 -8.23 -3.24 -6.16
C GLY A 101 -7.15 -3.42 -5.08
N VAL A 102 -5.89 -3.50 -5.48
CA VAL A 102 -4.70 -3.48 -4.62
C VAL A 102 -3.80 -2.35 -5.16
N PRO A 103 -3.16 -1.50 -4.35
CA PRO A 103 -2.17 -0.56 -4.88
C PRO A 103 -0.98 -1.27 -5.55
N ASP A 104 -0.50 -0.77 -6.70
CA ASP A 104 0.66 -1.28 -7.44
C ASP A 104 1.89 -1.42 -6.51
N ASP A 105 2.15 -0.46 -5.62
CA ASP A 105 3.24 -0.51 -4.63
C ASP A 105 3.07 -1.66 -3.59
N CYS A 106 1.86 -2.22 -3.46
CA CYS A 106 1.56 -3.42 -2.67
C CYS A 106 1.66 -4.71 -3.49
N GLN A 107 1.67 -4.59 -4.81
CA GLN A 107 1.65 -5.69 -5.75
C GLN A 107 3.06 -6.02 -6.20
N ASN A 108 3.62 -7.04 -5.56
CA ASN A 108 4.83 -7.72 -5.95
C ASN A 108 6.14 -6.93 -5.77
N ALA A 109 7.12 -7.64 -5.24
CA ALA A 109 8.47 -7.12 -5.15
C ALA A 109 9.10 -7.00 -6.55
N ASP A 110 9.91 -5.94 -6.72
CA ASP A 110 10.71 -5.69 -7.92
C ASP A 110 11.39 -6.96 -8.44
N PHE A 111 11.22 -7.25 -9.73
CA PHE A 111 11.87 -8.37 -10.40
C PHE A 111 12.40 -7.98 -11.78
N ILE A 112 13.15 -8.89 -12.41
CA ILE A 112 13.53 -8.76 -13.82
C ILE A 112 12.76 -9.83 -14.60
N ARG A 113 11.91 -9.42 -15.55
CA ARG A 113 11.15 -10.36 -16.39
C ARG A 113 12.12 -11.25 -17.17
N GLY A 114 11.96 -12.57 -17.01
CA GLY A 114 12.84 -13.59 -17.55
C GLY A 114 13.97 -14.05 -16.63
N ASP A 115 14.23 -13.38 -15.51
CA ASP A 115 15.17 -13.86 -14.47
C ASP A 115 14.44 -14.74 -13.44
N CYS A 116 13.91 -15.87 -13.91
CA CYS A 116 13.18 -16.83 -13.09
C CYS A 116 14.01 -17.37 -11.91
N SER A 117 15.34 -17.27 -11.99
CA SER A 117 16.26 -17.72 -10.95
C SER A 117 16.68 -16.65 -9.93
N ALA A 118 16.19 -15.41 -10.08
CA ALA A 118 16.49 -14.27 -9.20
C ALA A 118 18.01 -14.02 -9.06
N ASN A 119 18.79 -14.16 -10.12
CA ASN A 119 20.25 -13.98 -10.07
C ASN A 119 20.76 -12.74 -10.83
N MET A 120 19.84 -11.86 -11.19
CA MET A 120 20.02 -10.64 -11.98
C MET A 120 20.52 -10.89 -13.41
N SER A 121 20.31 -12.09 -13.97
CA SER A 121 20.81 -12.44 -15.29
C SER A 121 19.84 -13.30 -16.09
N PHE A 122 19.29 -12.72 -17.16
CA PHE A 122 18.52 -13.45 -18.16
C PHE A 122 19.40 -14.37 -19.02
N ASN A 123 19.31 -15.70 -18.82
CA ASN A 123 20.10 -16.69 -19.54
C ASN A 123 19.39 -18.06 -19.68
N ILE A 124 20.09 -19.06 -20.21
CA ILE A 124 19.51 -20.39 -20.46
C ILE A 124 19.10 -21.13 -19.18
N ALA A 125 19.74 -20.83 -18.05
CA ALA A 125 19.39 -21.41 -16.75
C ALA A 125 17.94 -21.09 -16.36
N ASP A 126 17.42 -19.92 -16.73
CA ASP A 126 16.06 -19.49 -16.43
C ASP A 126 15.00 -20.30 -17.20
N ALA A 127 15.27 -20.60 -18.47
CA ALA A 127 14.43 -21.50 -19.26
C ALA A 127 14.40 -22.92 -18.68
N ILE A 128 15.54 -23.42 -18.21
CA ILE A 128 15.64 -24.74 -17.57
C ILE A 128 14.89 -24.74 -16.24
N LEU A 129 15.00 -23.66 -15.46
CA LEU A 129 14.34 -23.52 -14.17
C LEU A 129 12.81 -23.49 -14.34
N SER A 130 12.31 -22.70 -15.30
CA SER A 130 10.88 -22.65 -15.65
C SER A 130 10.33 -24.03 -16.00
N LEU A 131 11.04 -24.80 -16.83
CA LEU A 131 10.64 -26.18 -17.15
C LEU A 131 10.68 -27.11 -15.94
N ASN A 132 11.71 -27.01 -15.09
CA ASN A 132 11.80 -27.82 -13.87
C ASN A 132 10.62 -27.52 -12.93
N TYR A 133 10.20 -26.26 -12.82
CA TYR A 133 9.03 -25.86 -12.05
C TYR A 133 7.74 -26.47 -12.63
N LEU A 134 7.49 -26.31 -13.92
CA LEU A 134 6.29 -26.82 -14.60
C LEU A 134 6.13 -28.34 -14.49
N PHE A 135 7.25 -29.07 -14.38
CA PHE A 135 7.26 -30.53 -14.21
C PHE A 135 7.44 -30.98 -12.75
N GLY A 136 7.30 -30.07 -11.78
CA GLY A 136 7.27 -30.39 -10.35
C GLY A 136 8.62 -30.85 -9.77
N GLN A 137 9.74 -30.45 -10.40
CA GLN A 137 11.09 -30.79 -9.96
C GLN A 137 11.69 -29.76 -9.01
N THR A 138 11.15 -28.53 -8.98
CA THR A 138 11.59 -27.42 -8.13
C THR A 138 10.44 -26.45 -7.89
N THR A 139 10.64 -25.52 -6.96
CA THR A 139 9.81 -24.31 -6.79
C THR A 139 10.55 -23.10 -7.37
N VAL A 140 9.80 -22.02 -7.65
CA VAL A 140 10.31 -20.70 -8.02
C VAL A 140 9.70 -19.66 -7.07
N GLU A 141 10.40 -18.55 -6.88
CA GLU A 141 10.03 -17.52 -5.89
C GLU A 141 9.14 -16.41 -6.46
N CYS A 142 9.20 -16.16 -7.76
CA CYS A 142 8.37 -15.19 -8.46
C CYS A 142 7.88 -15.79 -9.77
N LEU A 143 6.58 -15.95 -9.88
CA LEU A 143 5.96 -16.54 -11.05
C LEU A 143 5.97 -15.54 -12.22
N ASP A 144 5.79 -14.24 -11.97
CA ASP A 144 5.92 -13.20 -13.01
C ASP A 144 7.32 -13.16 -13.64
N ALA A 145 8.39 -13.38 -12.86
CA ALA A 145 9.74 -13.44 -13.42
C ALA A 145 9.92 -14.63 -14.38
N CYS A 146 9.15 -15.70 -14.19
CA CYS A 146 9.16 -16.89 -15.04
C CYS A 146 8.13 -16.82 -16.18
N ASP A 147 7.11 -15.97 -16.09
CA ASP A 147 6.18 -15.62 -17.18
C ASP A 147 6.84 -14.58 -18.11
N VAL A 148 7.61 -15.10 -19.06
CA VAL A 148 8.55 -14.29 -19.86
C VAL A 148 7.85 -13.65 -21.05
N ASN A 149 6.76 -14.25 -21.53
CA ASN A 149 5.96 -13.69 -22.61
C ASN A 149 4.81 -12.81 -22.13
N ASP A 150 4.65 -12.65 -20.81
CA ASP A 150 3.77 -11.68 -20.18
C ASP A 150 2.31 -11.92 -20.61
N ASP A 151 1.90 -13.20 -20.59
CA ASP A 151 0.55 -13.63 -20.97
C ASP A 151 -0.31 -14.10 -19.79
N GLU A 152 0.16 -13.83 -18.57
CA GLU A 152 -0.44 -14.14 -17.27
C GLU A 152 -0.57 -15.65 -17.01
N VAL A 153 0.13 -16.49 -17.78
CA VAL A 153 0.07 -17.94 -17.70
C VAL A 153 1.45 -18.57 -17.83
N LEU A 154 2.09 -18.85 -16.69
CA LEU A 154 3.33 -19.62 -16.68
C LEU A 154 3.13 -21.04 -17.23
N ASN A 155 3.65 -21.29 -18.43
CA ASN A 155 3.58 -22.56 -19.15
C ASN A 155 4.82 -22.81 -20.04
N ILE A 156 4.75 -23.80 -20.93
CA ILE A 156 5.89 -24.15 -21.80
C ILE A 156 6.23 -23.03 -22.80
N ALA A 157 5.26 -22.17 -23.13
CA ALA A 157 5.44 -21.03 -24.00
C ALA A 157 6.54 -20.08 -23.49
N ASP A 158 6.67 -19.89 -22.18
CA ASP A 158 7.69 -19.06 -21.53
C ASP A 158 9.11 -19.55 -21.76
N ALA A 159 9.30 -20.86 -21.57
CA ALA A 159 10.59 -21.50 -21.82
C ALA A 159 10.96 -21.39 -23.31
N VAL A 160 9.99 -21.55 -24.21
CA VAL A 160 10.19 -21.36 -25.65
C VAL A 160 10.51 -19.90 -25.98
N PHE A 161 9.83 -18.94 -25.36
CA PHE A 161 10.06 -17.52 -25.53
C PHE A 161 11.48 -17.13 -25.10
N THR A 162 11.91 -17.58 -23.92
CA THR A 162 13.27 -17.38 -23.41
C THR A 162 14.34 -17.90 -24.37
N LEU A 163 14.18 -19.15 -24.83
CA LEU A 163 15.13 -19.76 -25.78
C LEU A 163 15.12 -19.05 -27.14
N ALA A 164 13.96 -18.57 -27.60
CA ALA A 164 13.85 -17.82 -28.84
C ALA A 164 14.56 -16.47 -28.75
N ALA A 165 14.40 -15.74 -27.65
CA ALA A 165 15.09 -14.48 -27.37
C ALA A 165 16.62 -14.67 -27.33
N LEU A 166 17.10 -15.69 -26.62
CA LEU A 166 18.54 -15.96 -26.44
C LEU A 166 19.24 -16.47 -27.71
N PHE A 167 18.60 -17.34 -28.49
CA PHE A 167 19.29 -18.12 -29.52
C PHE A 167 18.73 -17.97 -30.94
N SER A 168 17.51 -17.46 -31.09
CA SER A 168 16.82 -17.42 -32.39
C SER A 168 16.52 -16.00 -32.89
N GLY A 169 16.94 -14.96 -32.15
CA GLY A 169 16.65 -13.56 -32.48
C GLY A 169 15.18 -13.20 -32.31
N GLY A 170 14.48 -13.87 -31.39
CA GLY A 170 13.12 -13.50 -30.97
C GLY A 170 13.09 -12.15 -30.23
N PRO A 171 11.88 -11.65 -29.89
CA PRO A 171 11.73 -10.45 -29.06
C PRO A 171 12.36 -10.67 -27.67
N MET A 172 12.92 -9.60 -27.10
CA MET A 172 13.31 -9.59 -25.67
C MET A 172 12.07 -9.42 -24.79
N PRO A 173 12.12 -9.81 -23.51
CA PRO A 173 10.99 -9.64 -22.58
C PRO A 173 10.54 -8.17 -22.50
N THR A 174 9.25 -7.97 -22.23
CA THR A 174 8.65 -6.67 -21.89
C THR A 174 9.13 -6.19 -20.52
N ALA A 175 8.74 -4.97 -20.14
CA ALA A 175 9.01 -4.49 -18.78
C ALA A 175 8.46 -5.48 -17.73
N PRO A 176 9.12 -5.67 -16.57
CA PRO A 176 10.38 -5.04 -16.12
C PRO A 176 11.65 -5.79 -16.61
N PHE A 177 12.17 -5.44 -17.79
CA PHE A 177 13.42 -5.95 -18.36
C PHE A 177 14.15 -4.80 -19.09
N PRO A 178 15.50 -4.70 -19.01
CA PRO A 178 16.45 -5.56 -18.30
C PRO A 178 16.73 -5.15 -16.85
N ASN A 179 16.06 -4.11 -16.36
CA ASN A 179 16.22 -3.61 -15.01
C ASN A 179 15.08 -4.09 -14.14
N CYS A 180 15.32 -4.10 -12.82
CA CYS A 180 14.28 -4.30 -11.82
C CYS A 180 13.13 -3.31 -12.00
N GLY A 181 11.93 -3.79 -11.72
CA GLY A 181 10.72 -3.01 -11.61
C GLY A 181 9.53 -3.91 -11.34
N GLU A 182 8.36 -3.29 -11.26
CA GLU A 182 7.07 -3.94 -11.06
C GLU A 182 6.45 -4.41 -12.38
N ASP A 183 5.47 -5.31 -12.28
CA ASP A 183 4.58 -5.64 -13.38
C ASP A 183 3.38 -4.69 -13.41
N LEU A 184 3.46 -3.64 -14.23
CA LEU A 184 2.41 -2.62 -14.32
C LEU A 184 1.22 -3.03 -15.23
N VAL A 185 1.25 -4.23 -15.82
CA VAL A 185 0.29 -4.64 -16.86
C VAL A 185 -0.41 -5.96 -16.54
N GLY A 186 0.01 -6.66 -15.49
CA GLY A 186 -0.56 -7.95 -15.08
C GLY A 186 -0.43 -8.19 -13.57
N SER A 187 -1.48 -8.78 -12.98
CA SER A 187 -1.60 -9.06 -11.54
C SER A 187 -1.90 -10.52 -11.21
N GLY A 188 -1.74 -11.41 -12.21
CA GLY A 188 -2.20 -12.79 -12.12
C GLY A 188 -1.27 -13.76 -11.38
N LEU A 189 0.04 -13.50 -11.36
CA LEU A 189 1.06 -14.47 -10.96
C LEU A 189 2.01 -13.91 -9.89
N GLY A 190 1.51 -13.83 -8.65
CA GLY A 190 2.22 -13.29 -7.49
C GLY A 190 3.73 -13.60 -7.39
N CYS A 191 4.46 -12.60 -6.90
CA CYS A 191 5.86 -12.68 -6.48
C CYS A 191 5.94 -12.57 -4.95
N ASP A 192 5.08 -13.36 -4.29
CA ASP A 192 4.75 -13.35 -2.87
C ASP A 192 5.95 -13.36 -1.92
N VAL A 193 7.13 -13.75 -2.40
CA VAL A 193 8.37 -13.79 -1.62
C VAL A 193 9.61 -13.45 -2.48
N PHE A 194 9.54 -12.45 -3.36
CA PHE A 194 10.73 -12.06 -4.13
C PHE A 194 11.61 -11.10 -3.34
N ASN A 195 12.57 -11.64 -2.61
CA ASN A 195 13.72 -10.85 -2.19
C ASN A 195 14.96 -11.69 -2.33
N LEU A 196 15.73 -11.44 -3.40
CA LEU A 196 17.19 -11.60 -3.46
C LEU A 196 17.72 -11.12 -4.84
N GLY A 197 17.69 -9.80 -5.12
CA GLY A 197 18.44 -9.28 -6.26
C GLY A 197 18.08 -7.86 -6.70
N CYS A 198 16.81 -7.48 -6.56
CA CYS A 198 16.38 -6.11 -6.78
C CYS A 198 16.53 -5.27 -5.50
N PRO A 199 17.11 -4.05 -5.60
CA PRO A 199 17.51 -3.22 -4.46
C PRO A 199 16.35 -2.56 -3.72
#